data_AF-I1CTV1-F1
#
_entry.id   AF-I1CTV1-F1
#
_cell.length_a   1.000
_cell.length_b   1.000
_cell.length_c   1.000
_cell.angle_alpha   90.00
_cell.angle_beta   90.00
_cell.angle_gamma   90.00
#
_symmetry.space_group_name_H-M   'P 1'
#
loop_
_entity.id
_entity.type
_entity.pdbx_description
1 polymer ?
#
loop_
_entity_poly.entity_id
_entity_poly.type
_entity_poly.pdbx_seq_one_letter_code
_entity_poly.pdbx_strand_id
1 'polypeptide(L)'
;MAQEEMIIRFRELPTWDNEEHNALQRNLYQQLNEFWKTAIQSTSSKLREGEIYSPDSVSEWARSLAQHNSFTNGYYFTESIHEFTKQLGFMIGLSANEPIEDKNTTPVCHLAPLETTFTSTSVVGDRS
;
A
#
# COMPACT_ATOMS: atom_id res chain seq x y z
N MET A 1 -16.71 -3.97 -36.46
CA MET A 1 -15.32 -3.51 -36.23
C MET A 1 -15.19 -2.00 -35.99
N ALA A 2 -16.27 -1.21 -35.82
CA ALA A 2 -16.18 0.23 -35.61
C ALA A 2 -16.49 0.70 -34.17
N GLN A 3 -16.95 -0.20 -33.28
CA GLN A 3 -17.38 0.15 -31.92
C GLN A 3 -16.31 -0.10 -30.85
N GLU A 4 -15.29 -0.91 -31.12
CA GLU A 4 -14.20 -1.19 -30.17
C GLU A 4 -13.16 -0.05 -30.09
N GLU A 5 -13.01 0.74 -31.14
CA GLU A 5 -12.05 1.85 -31.21
C GLU A 5 -12.49 3.08 -30.39
N MET A 6 -13.77 3.17 -30.01
CA MET A 6 -14.32 4.36 -29.36
C MET A 6 -14.17 4.33 -27.82
N ILE A 7 -13.96 3.17 -27.21
CA ILE A 7 -13.87 3.03 -25.75
C ILE A 7 -12.48 3.41 -25.23
N ILE A 8 -11.44 3.36 -26.07
CA ILE A 8 -10.05 3.63 -25.65
C ILE A 8 -9.74 5.15 -25.58
N ARG A 9 -10.55 6.01 -26.21
CA ARG A 9 -10.24 7.45 -26.31
C ARG A 9 -10.63 8.33 -25.12
N PHE A 10 -11.37 7.83 -24.13
CA PHE A 10 -12.05 8.71 -23.17
C PHE A 10 -11.47 8.71 -21.74
N ARG A 11 -10.33 8.04 -21.50
CA ARG A 11 -9.79 7.86 -20.14
C ARG A 11 -8.66 8.82 -19.76
N GLU A 12 -8.12 9.57 -20.71
CA GLU A 12 -7.00 10.46 -20.44
C GLU A 12 -7.42 11.90 -20.68
N LEU A 13 -7.05 12.78 -19.74
CA LEU A 13 -7.03 14.21 -20.02
C LEU A 13 -6.26 14.42 -21.32
N PRO A 14 -6.73 15.30 -22.22
CA PRO A 14 -6.07 15.52 -23.49
C PRO A 14 -4.62 15.93 -23.24
N THR A 15 -3.68 15.11 -23.69
CA THR A 15 -2.28 15.53 -23.81
C THR A 15 -2.23 16.54 -24.93
N TRP A 16 -1.97 17.80 -24.58
CA TRP A 16 -1.88 18.87 -25.57
C TRP A 16 -0.47 18.92 -26.14
N ASP A 17 -0.32 19.25 -27.42
CA ASP A 17 1.01 19.50 -28.02
C ASP A 17 1.73 20.69 -27.37
N ASN A 18 0.98 21.56 -26.69
CA ASN A 18 1.54 22.66 -25.90
C ASN A 18 1.87 22.20 -24.47
N GLU A 19 3.16 22.19 -24.13
CA GLU A 19 3.66 21.86 -22.79
C GLU A 19 3.12 22.77 -21.67
N GLU A 20 2.72 24.01 -21.98
CA GLU A 20 2.12 24.91 -20.99
C GLU A 20 0.75 24.40 -20.51
N HIS A 21 -0.04 23.79 -21.40
CA HIS A 21 -1.32 23.17 -21.02
C HIS A 21 -1.10 21.90 -20.19
N ASN A 22 -0.04 21.15 -20.49
CA ASN A 22 0.34 19.98 -19.70
C ASN A 22 0.92 20.39 -18.33
N ALA A 23 1.48 21.61 -18.18
CA ALA A 23 1.99 22.11 -16.91
C ALA A 23 0.88 22.24 -15.85
N LEU A 24 -0.32 22.68 -16.24
CA LEU A 24 -1.48 22.74 -15.34
C LEU A 24 -1.86 21.35 -14.83
N GLN A 25 -1.89 20.35 -15.72
CA GLN A 25 -2.19 18.96 -15.36
C GLN A 25 -1.12 18.39 -14.41
N ARG A 26 0.17 18.62 -14.69
CA ARG A 26 1.26 18.22 -13.79
C ARG A 26 1.13 18.85 -12.41
N ASN A 27 0.87 20.15 -12.36
CA ASN A 27 0.71 20.88 -11.12
C ASN A 27 -0.50 20.37 -10.31
N LEU A 28 -1.60 20.05 -10.99
CA LEU A 28 -2.77 19.45 -10.36
C LEU A 28 -2.44 18.10 -9.72
N TYR A 29 -1.74 17.21 -10.43
CA TYR A 29 -1.37 15.91 -9.86
C TYR A 29 -0.38 16.03 -8.70
N GLN A 30 0.55 16.98 -8.76
CA GLN A 30 1.44 17.28 -7.64
C GLN A 30 0.66 17.74 -6.41
N GLN A 31 -0.27 18.69 -6.57
CA GLN A 31 -1.12 19.15 -5.47
C GLN A 31 -1.97 18.01 -4.89
N LEU A 32 -2.51 17.14 -5.75
CA LEU A 32 -3.30 16.00 -5.30
C LEU A 32 -2.45 14.98 -4.54
N ASN A 33 -1.21 14.73 -4.97
CA ASN A 33 -0.27 13.88 -4.23
C ASN A 33 0.05 14.45 -2.84
N GLU A 34 0.30 15.77 -2.74
CA GLU A 34 0.54 16.42 -1.44
C GLU A 34 -0.70 16.40 -0.53
N PHE A 35 -1.89 16.58 -1.10
CA PHE A 35 -3.13 16.45 -0.35
C PHE A 35 -3.29 15.04 0.23
N TRP A 36 -3.02 13.99 -0.56
CA TRP A 36 -3.04 12.61 -0.08
C TRP A 36 -2.05 12.37 1.05
N LYS A 37 -0.81 12.85 0.91
CA LYS A 37 0.20 12.74 1.98
C LYS A 37 -0.29 13.39 3.27
N THR A 38 -0.83 14.60 3.18
CA THR A 38 -1.35 15.33 4.34
C THR A 38 -2.53 14.59 4.99
N ALA A 39 -3.45 14.05 4.19
CA ALA A 39 -4.58 13.27 4.68
C ALA A 39 -4.12 11.99 5.40
N ILE A 40 -3.18 11.24 4.81
CA ILE A 40 -2.60 10.03 5.41
C ILE A 40 -1.92 10.36 6.73
N GLN A 41 -1.13 11.42 6.78
CA GLN A 41 -0.45 11.87 8.00
C GLN A 41 -1.46 12.25 9.08
N SER A 42 -2.50 13.00 8.74
CA SER A 42 -3.57 13.39 9.67
C SER A 42 -4.31 12.17 10.22
N THR A 43 -4.75 11.28 9.34
CA THR A 43 -5.43 10.03 9.72
C THR A 43 -4.53 9.16 10.60
N SER A 44 -3.24 9.05 10.29
CA SER A 44 -2.28 8.30 11.11
C SER A 44 -2.11 8.93 12.51
N SER A 45 -2.15 10.26 12.63
CA SER A 45 -2.09 10.94 13.93
C SER A 45 -3.31 10.62 14.77
N LYS A 46 -4.49 10.77 14.18
CA LYS A 46 -5.76 10.42 14.82
C LYS A 46 -5.82 8.96 15.24
N LEU A 47 -5.29 8.05 14.42
CA LEU A 47 -5.17 6.63 14.77
C LEU A 47 -4.30 6.42 16.02
N ARG A 48 -3.16 7.10 16.12
CA ARG A 48 -2.29 7.07 17.32
C ARG A 48 -2.94 7.69 18.55
N GLU A 49 -3.85 8.63 18.35
CA GLU A 49 -4.67 9.26 19.40
C GLU A 49 -5.85 8.37 19.84
N GLY A 50 -6.11 7.26 19.15
CA GLY A 50 -7.12 6.26 19.50
C GLY A 50 -8.35 6.23 18.59
N GLU A 51 -8.36 6.99 17.48
CA GLU A 51 -9.43 6.88 16.48
C GLU A 51 -9.35 5.51 15.77
N ILE A 52 -10.50 4.83 15.64
CA ILE A 52 -10.57 3.48 15.08
C ILE A 52 -11.14 3.57 13.67
N TYR A 53 -10.39 3.05 12.69
CA TYR A 53 -10.84 2.90 11.32
C TYR A 53 -11.02 1.42 10.97
N SER A 54 -12.01 1.10 10.15
CA SER A 54 -12.19 -0.28 9.68
C SER A 54 -11.12 -0.63 8.62
N PRO A 55 -10.63 -1.89 8.60
CA PRO A 55 -9.75 -2.36 7.53
C PRO A 55 -10.36 -2.19 6.13
N ASP A 56 -11.69 -2.29 6.01
CA ASP A 56 -12.40 -2.10 4.74
C ASP A 56 -12.25 -0.67 4.22
N SER A 57 -12.46 0.35 5.07
CA SER A 57 -12.28 1.75 4.67
C SER A 57 -10.83 2.05 4.29
N VAL A 58 -9.87 1.53 5.05
CA VAL A 58 -8.45 1.69 4.73
C VAL A 58 -8.10 1.00 3.39
N SER A 59 -8.71 -0.16 3.11
CA SER A 59 -8.56 -0.87 1.84
C SER A 59 -9.14 -0.09 0.66
N GLU A 60 -10.26 0.60 0.86
CA GLU A 60 -10.85 1.47 -0.17
C GLU A 60 -9.95 2.67 -0.48
N TRP A 61 -9.34 3.28 0.53
CA TRP A 61 -8.37 4.36 0.33
C TRP A 61 -7.15 3.87 -0.45
N ALA A 62 -6.61 2.70 -0.10
CA ALA A 62 -5.51 2.08 -0.83
C ALA A 62 -5.87 1.85 -2.31
N ARG A 63 -7.08 1.33 -2.57
CA ARG A 63 -7.58 1.10 -3.93
C ARG A 63 -7.73 2.41 -4.71
N SER A 64 -8.28 3.45 -4.09
CA SER A 64 -8.43 4.77 -4.70
C SER A 64 -7.07 5.36 -5.09
N LEU A 65 -6.10 5.28 -4.18
CA LEU A 65 -4.74 5.77 -4.43
C LEU A 65 -4.04 5.00 -5.57
N ALA A 66 -4.16 3.67 -5.59
CA ALA A 66 -3.65 2.84 -6.67
C ALA A 66 -4.32 3.15 -8.03
N GLN A 67 -5.63 3.42 -8.04
CA GLN A 67 -6.34 3.85 -9.24
C GLN A 67 -5.82 5.19 -9.77
N HIS A 68 -5.65 6.20 -8.90
CA HIS A 68 -5.08 7.48 -9.30
C HIS A 68 -3.65 7.36 -9.83
N ASN A 69 -2.83 6.51 -9.22
CA ASN A 69 -1.50 6.22 -9.72
C ASN A 69 -1.55 5.56 -11.11
N SER A 70 -2.48 4.63 -11.32
CA SER A 70 -2.66 3.99 -12.63
C SER A 70 -3.10 4.97 -13.73
N PHE A 71 -3.92 5.97 -13.40
CA PHE A 71 -4.35 7.00 -14.37
C PHE A 71 -3.24 7.96 -14.76
N THR A 72 -2.14 7.95 -14.01
CA THR A 72 -1.00 8.83 -14.24
C THR A 72 0.27 8.06 -14.57
N ASN A 73 0.12 6.80 -15.02
CA ASN A 73 1.20 5.91 -15.43
C ASN A 73 2.28 5.69 -14.34
N GLY A 74 1.93 5.85 -13.07
CA GLY A 74 2.85 5.62 -11.96
C GLY A 74 3.75 6.81 -11.59
N TYR A 75 3.62 7.97 -12.23
CA TYR A 75 4.62 9.04 -12.11
C TYR A 75 4.43 9.98 -10.92
N TYR A 76 3.19 10.20 -10.46
CA TYR A 76 2.90 11.33 -9.56
C TYR A 76 2.53 10.93 -8.13
N PHE A 77 2.08 9.70 -7.90
CA PHE A 77 1.54 9.28 -6.59
C PHE A 77 2.49 8.37 -5.79
N THR A 78 3.74 8.20 -6.24
CA THR A 78 4.71 7.32 -5.59
C THR A 78 4.94 7.69 -4.12
N GLU A 79 5.02 8.99 -3.81
CA GLU A 79 5.24 9.45 -2.44
C GLU A 79 4.04 9.21 -1.53
N SER A 80 2.83 9.50 -1.99
CA SER A 80 1.61 9.23 -1.20
C SER A 80 1.38 7.73 -1.02
N ILE A 81 1.69 6.89 -2.01
CA ILE A 81 1.64 5.43 -1.88
C ILE A 81 2.64 4.94 -0.84
N HIS A 82 3.88 5.43 -0.90
CA HIS A 82 4.90 5.06 0.06
C HIS A 82 4.50 5.48 1.49
N GLU A 83 3.99 6.70 1.66
CA GLU A 83 3.50 7.18 2.95
C GLU A 83 2.30 6.36 3.46
N PHE A 84 1.38 5.99 2.57
CA PHE A 84 0.25 5.12 2.91
C PHE A 84 0.72 3.76 3.42
N THR A 85 1.58 3.08 2.66
CA THR A 85 2.11 1.75 3.02
C THR A 85 2.84 1.79 4.36
N LYS A 86 3.63 2.84 4.59
CA LYS A 86 4.36 3.04 5.83
C LYS A 86 3.45 3.27 7.04
N GLN A 87 2.42 4.11 6.90
CA GLN A 87 1.64 4.60 8.04
C GLN A 87 0.38 3.79 8.32
N LEU A 88 -0.28 3.28 7.27
CA LEU A 88 -1.61 2.66 7.35
C LEU A 88 -1.62 1.25 6.74
N GLY A 89 -0.59 0.85 5.99
CA GLY A 89 -0.52 -0.43 5.30
C GLY A 89 -0.74 -1.64 6.22
N PHE A 90 -0.24 -1.56 7.46
CA PHE A 90 -0.38 -2.65 8.44
C PHE A 90 -1.86 -2.98 8.76
N MET A 91 -2.78 -2.00 8.66
CA MET A 91 -4.20 -2.21 8.93
C MET A 91 -4.87 -3.14 7.91
N ILE A 92 -4.26 -3.29 6.73
CA ILE A 92 -4.75 -4.10 5.62
C ILE A 92 -3.75 -5.19 5.22
N GLY A 93 -2.79 -5.50 6.09
CA GLY A 93 -1.81 -6.57 5.87
C GLY A 93 -0.68 -6.22 4.89
N LEU A 94 -0.50 -4.96 4.52
CA LEU A 94 0.68 -4.51 3.76
C LEU A 94 1.81 -4.24 4.75
N SER A 95 2.88 -5.03 4.68
CA SER A 95 4.08 -4.79 5.50
C SER A 95 5.08 -3.91 4.76
N ALA A 96 5.71 -2.96 5.46
CA ALA A 96 6.69 -2.03 4.89
C ALA A 96 8.05 -2.70 4.55
N ASN A 97 8.17 -4.01 4.69
CA ASN A 97 9.43 -4.76 4.57
C ASN A 97 9.58 -5.51 3.24
N GLU A 98 8.62 -5.42 2.31
CA GLU A 98 8.82 -6.01 0.98
C GLU A 98 9.40 -4.96 0.01
N PRO A 99 10.68 -5.09 -0.40
CA PRO A 99 11.10 -4.50 -1.66
C PRO A 99 10.21 -5.09 -2.75
N ILE A 100 9.82 -4.27 -3.73
CA ILE A 100 9.10 -4.74 -4.92
C ILE A 100 10.07 -5.67 -5.67
N GLU A 101 10.04 -6.96 -5.36
CA GLU A 101 10.90 -7.98 -5.93
C GLU A 101 10.10 -8.86 -6.89
N ASP A 102 10.72 -9.13 -8.03
CA ASP A 102 10.17 -9.74 -9.22
C ASP A 102 9.43 -11.06 -8.98
N LYS A 103 8.42 -11.29 -9.82
CA LYS A 103 7.74 -12.57 -9.99
C LYS A 103 8.74 -13.68 -10.35
N ASN A 104 9.25 -14.39 -9.36
CA ASN A 104 9.57 -15.83 -9.38
C ASN A 104 10.48 -16.13 -8.17
N THR A 105 9.93 -16.59 -7.05
CA THR A 105 10.56 -17.65 -6.23
C THR A 105 9.50 -18.22 -5.27
N THR A 106 9.23 -19.50 -5.44
CA THR A 106 8.44 -20.39 -4.59
C THR A 106 8.84 -20.29 -3.11
N PRO A 107 7.88 -20.29 -2.16
CA PRO A 107 8.22 -20.42 -0.75
C PRO A 107 8.67 -21.86 -0.47
N VAL A 108 9.95 -22.03 -0.14
CA VAL A 108 10.48 -23.29 0.38
C VAL A 108 10.10 -23.38 1.85
N CYS A 109 9.13 -24.24 2.15
CA CYS A 109 8.76 -24.61 3.51
C CYS A 109 9.90 -25.41 4.15
N HIS A 110 10.71 -24.79 5.00
CA HIS A 110 11.67 -25.51 5.83
C HIS A 110 10.95 -26.14 7.04
N LEU A 111 10.49 -27.36 6.80
CA LEU A 111 10.41 -28.53 7.69
C LEU A 111 10.65 -28.25 9.20
N ALA A 112 9.59 -28.41 9.99
CA ALA A 112 9.70 -28.79 11.39
C ALA A 112 10.10 -30.27 11.49
N PRO A 113 11.06 -30.64 12.37
CA PRO A 113 11.15 -32.00 12.87
C PRO A 113 10.31 -32.13 14.13
N LEU A 114 9.25 -32.94 14.01
CA LEU A 114 8.44 -33.44 15.11
C LEU A 114 9.16 -34.61 15.80
N GLU A 115 8.98 -34.67 17.13
CA GLU A 115 9.11 -35.83 18.03
C GLU A 115 10.52 -36.32 18.44
N THR A 116 10.85 -36.20 19.73
CA THR A 116 10.78 -37.38 20.62
C THR A 116 10.77 -37.01 22.11
N THR A 117 9.76 -37.53 22.79
CA THR A 117 9.57 -37.68 24.22
C THR A 117 10.86 -37.98 25.00
N PHE A 118 11.14 -37.20 26.04
CA PHE A 118 11.70 -37.74 27.29
C PHE A 118 10.96 -37.12 28.47
N THR A 119 10.07 -37.93 29.05
CA THR A 119 9.50 -37.71 30.37
C THR A 119 10.58 -37.95 31.40
N SER A 120 10.84 -36.97 32.26
CA SER A 120 11.21 -37.26 33.66
C SER A 120 10.92 -36.05 34.55
N THR A 121 10.03 -36.29 35.51
CA THR A 121 9.58 -35.40 36.58
C THR A 121 10.59 -35.35 37.73
N SER A 122 10.76 -34.19 38.39
CA SER A 122 10.52 -34.02 39.85
C SER A 122 11.24 -32.82 40.48
N VAL A 123 10.43 -31.81 40.83
CA VAL A 123 10.32 -31.02 42.09
C VAL A 123 11.56 -30.52 42.88
N VAL A 124 11.49 -29.20 43.10
CA VAL A 124 12.12 -28.26 44.06
C VAL A 124 12.35 -28.77 45.50
N GLY A 125 13.43 -28.32 46.15
CA GLY A 125 13.53 -28.36 47.63
C GLY A 125 14.85 -27.86 48.22
N ASP A 126 14.85 -26.63 48.71
CA ASP A 126 15.88 -25.91 49.47
C ASP A 126 15.93 -26.36 50.96
N ARG A 127 17.05 -26.05 51.66
CA ARG A 127 17.37 -26.22 53.11
C ARG A 127 17.93 -27.60 53.54
N SER A 128 18.99 -27.72 54.34
CA SER A 128 19.67 -26.84 55.33
C SER A 128 21.18 -27.08 55.34
#